data_AF-A0A9W8L4T8-F1
#
_entry.id   AF-A0A9W8L4T8-F1
#
_cell.length_a   1.000
_cell.length_b   1.000
_cell.length_c   1.000
_cell.angle_alpha   90.00
_cell.angle_beta   90.00
_cell.angle_gamma   90.00
#
_symmetry.space_group_name_H-M   'P 1'
#
loop_
_entity.id
_entity.type
_entity.pdbx_description
1 polymer ?
#
loop_
_entity_poly.entity_id
_entity_poly.type
_entity_poly.pdbx_seq_one_letter_code
_entity_poly.pdbx_strand_id
1 'polypeptide(L)'
;MSFHYGYLQGTFGLPYGGYCVRPPQLGDITLSAENEHLRMFCVLGRFSQVAEWLEDNNFMVLNQCTDSGTFTHDLVVEVYSRASFLERLLVGQDEIEVQLVIRISRTWDGRKDENSQFKPMLKALVPSGITLPEIRDVLRRVEPGVVLDTTRDKGLFNAALSRVTTRCSAMSSNPDEHFDQGGHGCLLSPSPRRGGLRLPAYEVSAELPPEYSSDTTPHGDMPG
;
A
#
# COMPACT_ATOMS: atom_id res chain seq x y z
N MET A 1 -7.80 15.93 18.71
CA MET A 1 -6.56 15.37 18.15
C MET A 1 -5.99 16.37 17.15
N SER A 2 -4.70 16.72 17.25
CA SER A 2 -4.03 17.57 16.27
C SER A 2 -3.71 16.79 15.00
N PHE A 3 -3.65 17.48 13.86
CA PHE A 3 -3.33 16.88 12.58
C PHE A 3 -1.87 16.39 12.53
N HIS A 4 -1.66 15.15 12.10
CA HIS A 4 -0.34 14.52 12.00
C HIS A 4 -0.28 13.50 10.88
N TYR A 5 0.92 13.25 10.36
CA TYR A 5 1.19 12.18 9.40
C TYR A 5 2.57 11.56 9.68
N GLY A 6 2.77 10.34 9.21
CA GLY A 6 4.05 9.66 9.32
C GLY A 6 3.93 8.15 9.16
N TYR A 7 5.03 7.46 9.40
CA TYR A 7 5.05 6.00 9.39
C TYR A 7 4.51 5.46 10.70
N LEU A 8 3.58 4.51 10.62
CA LEU A 8 2.97 3.90 11.79
C LEU A 8 3.84 2.72 12.24
N GLN A 9 4.35 2.80 13.47
CA GLN A 9 5.13 1.72 14.08
C GLN A 9 4.33 1.05 15.19
N GLY A 10 4.49 -0.27 15.35
CA GLY A 10 3.76 -1.08 16.33
C GLY A 10 2.43 -1.62 15.79
N THR A 11 1.35 -1.51 16.56
CA THR A 11 0.04 -2.05 16.21
C THR A 11 -0.73 -1.19 15.20
N PHE A 12 -1.69 -1.81 14.51
CA PHE A 12 -2.57 -1.26 13.47
C PHE A 12 -3.31 0.06 13.77
N GLY A 13 -3.34 0.52 15.03
CA GLY A 13 -3.91 1.81 15.38
C GLY A 13 -3.25 2.43 16.61
N LEU A 14 -3.23 3.76 16.67
CA LEU A 14 -2.79 4.51 17.86
C LEU A 14 -3.56 4.23 19.16
N PRO A 15 -4.82 3.74 19.18
CA PRO A 15 -5.45 3.32 20.44
C PRO A 15 -4.77 2.12 21.10
N TYR A 16 -3.89 1.41 20.39
CA TYR A 16 -3.41 0.08 20.80
C TYR A 16 -1.89 0.02 21.00
N GLY A 17 -1.25 1.19 21.13
CA GLY A 17 0.19 1.30 21.41
C GLY A 17 1.07 1.52 20.18
N GLY A 18 0.47 1.71 19.00
CA GLY A 18 1.21 2.20 17.84
C GLY A 18 1.58 3.69 18.00
N TYR A 19 2.70 4.12 17.41
CA TYR A 19 3.09 5.53 17.38
C TYR A 19 3.44 5.97 15.96
N CYS A 20 3.18 7.24 15.68
CA CYS A 20 3.40 7.85 14.37
C CYS A 20 4.78 8.52 14.36
N VAL A 21 5.66 8.07 13.47
CA VAL A 21 6.99 8.67 13.28
C VAL A 21 6.94 9.55 12.04
N ARG A 22 6.94 10.87 12.28
CA ARG A 22 6.93 11.85 11.19
C ARG A 22 8.31 11.89 10.52
N PRO A 23 8.40 11.76 9.19
CA PRO A 23 9.66 11.93 8.49
C PRO A 23 10.09 13.42 8.49
N PRO A 24 11.40 13.73 8.48
CA PRO A 24 11.90 15.11 8.44
C PRO A 24 11.41 15.90 7.21
N GLN A 25 11.32 15.22 6.07
CA GLN A 25 10.74 15.72 4.83
C GLN A 25 9.82 14.65 4.27
N LEU A 26 8.64 15.06 3.80
CA LEU A 26 7.73 14.15 3.13
C LEU A 26 8.01 14.17 1.63
N GLY A 27 8.39 13.02 1.10
CA GLY A 27 8.36 12.73 -0.33
C GLY A 27 7.35 11.63 -0.61
N ASP A 28 7.52 10.94 -1.72
CA ASP A 28 6.69 9.77 -2.02
C ASP A 28 6.79 8.72 -0.91
N ILE A 29 5.64 8.18 -0.56
CA ILE A 29 5.49 7.27 0.57
C ILE A 29 5.93 5.89 0.08
N THR A 30 7.09 5.47 0.54
CA THR A 30 7.64 4.17 0.17
C THR A 30 7.41 3.19 1.30
N LEU A 31 6.60 2.17 1.02
CA LEU A 31 6.30 1.09 1.95
C LEU A 31 7.15 -0.13 1.64
N SER A 32 7.68 -0.79 2.66
CA SER A 32 8.50 -1.99 2.50
C SER A 32 8.07 -3.07 3.49
N ALA A 33 7.84 -4.28 2.99
CA ALA A 33 7.50 -5.42 3.84
C ALA A 33 8.70 -5.88 4.70
N GLU A 34 9.93 -5.70 4.18
CA GLU A 34 11.19 -6.08 4.83
C GLU A 34 11.56 -5.12 5.96
N ASN A 35 11.12 -3.86 5.90
CA ASN A 35 11.40 -2.86 6.91
C ASN A 35 10.17 -2.59 7.77
N GLU A 36 10.16 -3.10 9.01
CA GLU A 36 9.03 -2.97 9.94
C GLU A 36 8.59 -1.51 10.17
N HIS A 37 9.54 -0.58 10.14
CA HIS A 37 9.29 0.84 10.34
C HIS A 37 8.63 1.51 9.12
N LEU A 38 8.66 0.87 7.95
CA LEU A 38 8.11 1.38 6.69
C LEU A 38 6.95 0.51 6.18
N ARG A 39 6.40 -0.40 6.99
CA ARG A 39 5.29 -1.26 6.54
C ARG A 39 3.99 -0.51 6.32
N MET A 40 3.80 0.59 7.05
CA MET A 40 2.54 1.33 7.11
C MET A 40 2.78 2.83 7.22
N PHE A 41 1.96 3.61 6.55
CA PHE A 41 1.88 5.05 6.68
C PHE A 41 0.51 5.43 7.23
N CYS A 42 0.43 6.48 8.05
CA CYS A 42 -0.81 6.96 8.59
C CYS A 42 -0.94 8.49 8.54
N VAL A 43 -2.20 8.93 8.53
CA VAL A 43 -2.61 10.33 8.65
C VAL A 43 -3.70 10.41 9.70
N LEU A 44 -3.60 11.39 10.59
CA LEU A 44 -4.43 11.55 11.77
C LEU A 44 -4.99 12.97 11.77
N GLY A 45 -6.28 13.11 12.03
CA GLY A 45 -6.93 14.42 12.07
C GLY A 45 -8.43 14.28 12.00
N ARG A 46 -9.13 15.38 11.71
CA ARG A 46 -10.54 15.31 11.32
C ARG A 46 -10.66 14.76 9.91
N PHE A 47 -11.77 14.11 9.59
CA PHE A 47 -11.99 13.54 8.26
C PHE A 47 -11.82 14.58 7.15
N SER A 48 -12.39 15.77 7.33
CA SER A 48 -12.22 16.91 6.41
C SER A 48 -10.75 17.30 6.22
N GLN A 49 -9.99 17.43 7.31
CA GLN A 49 -8.55 17.76 7.26
C GLN A 49 -7.74 16.68 6.56
N VAL A 50 -8.05 15.41 6.79
CA VAL A 50 -7.40 14.30 6.10
C VAL A 50 -7.73 14.33 4.61
N ALA A 51 -8.99 14.56 4.24
CA ALA A 51 -9.42 14.63 2.85
C ALA A 51 -8.83 15.84 2.09
N GLU A 52 -8.68 16.99 2.75
CA GLU A 52 -8.00 18.17 2.23
C GLU A 52 -6.50 17.90 2.05
N TRP A 53 -5.86 17.32 3.07
CA TRP A 53 -4.44 16.98 2.97
C TRP A 53 -4.14 15.99 1.84
N LEU A 54 -4.99 14.98 1.64
CA LEU A 54 -4.83 14.06 0.51
C LEU A 54 -4.94 14.76 -0.85
N GLU A 55 -5.79 15.79 -0.97
CA GLU A 55 -5.94 16.58 -2.20
C GLU A 55 -4.72 17.46 -2.46
N ASP A 56 -4.22 18.13 -1.43
CA ASP A 56 -3.17 19.15 -1.56
C ASP A 56 -1.78 18.55 -1.81
N ASN A 57 -1.61 17.23 -1.60
CA ASN A 57 -0.31 16.57 -1.66
C ASN A 57 -0.27 15.56 -2.81
N ASN A 58 0.46 15.87 -3.88
CA ASN A 58 0.55 14.97 -5.04
C ASN A 58 1.60 13.84 -4.90
N PHE A 59 1.82 13.35 -3.68
CA PHE A 59 2.76 12.26 -3.43
C PHE A 59 2.18 10.94 -3.92
N MET A 60 3.05 10.08 -4.42
CA MET A 60 2.75 8.70 -4.75
C MET A 60 2.99 7.78 -3.56
N VAL A 61 2.25 6.68 -3.51
CA VAL A 61 2.46 5.61 -2.56
C VAL A 61 2.98 4.38 -3.29
N LEU A 62 4.14 3.90 -2.89
CA LEU A 62 4.86 2.81 -3.52
C LEU A 62 4.99 1.63 -2.58
N ASN A 63 4.78 0.43 -3.12
CA ASN A 63 5.21 -0.81 -2.50
C ASN A 63 6.60 -1.17 -3.03
N GLN A 64 7.64 -0.89 -2.25
CA GLN A 64 9.01 -1.28 -2.53
C GLN A 64 9.24 -2.70 -2.03
N CYS A 65 9.17 -3.64 -2.97
CA CYS A 65 9.53 -5.03 -2.75
C CYS A 65 10.66 -5.42 -3.70
N THR A 66 11.68 -6.05 -3.13
CA THR A 66 12.92 -6.48 -3.76
C THR A 66 12.81 -7.88 -4.38
N ASP A 67 11.86 -8.70 -3.91
CA ASP A 67 11.66 -10.06 -4.40
C ASP A 67 10.51 -10.14 -5.43
N SER A 68 10.90 -10.30 -6.70
CA SER A 68 10.00 -10.40 -7.86
C SER A 68 9.15 -11.68 -7.91
N GLY A 69 9.31 -12.59 -6.96
CA GLY A 69 8.82 -13.96 -7.08
C GLY A 69 7.38 -14.22 -6.65
N THR A 70 6.75 -13.38 -5.84
CA THR A 70 5.48 -13.78 -5.21
C THR A 70 4.43 -12.69 -4.97
N PHE A 71 4.73 -11.38 -5.03
CA PHE A 71 3.92 -10.33 -4.34
C PHE A 71 2.87 -9.65 -5.23
N THR A 72 1.63 -9.53 -4.75
CA THR A 72 0.68 -8.56 -5.28
C THR A 72 1.22 -7.15 -4.97
N HIS A 73 1.41 -6.33 -6.01
CA HIS A 73 1.86 -4.95 -5.88
C HIS A 73 0.78 -4.00 -5.32
N ASP A 74 -0.17 -4.53 -4.56
CA ASP A 74 -1.35 -3.80 -4.14
C ASP A 74 -1.20 -3.22 -2.73
N LEU A 75 -1.92 -2.14 -2.51
CA LEU A 75 -2.00 -1.43 -1.24
C LEU A 75 -3.42 -1.55 -0.69
N VAL A 76 -3.51 -1.55 0.63
CA VAL A 76 -4.75 -1.42 1.38
C VAL A 76 -4.80 -0.01 1.95
N VAL A 77 -5.91 0.68 1.75
CA VAL A 77 -6.23 1.96 2.39
C VAL A 77 -7.41 1.75 3.32
N GLU A 78 -7.23 2.12 4.58
CA GLU A 78 -8.22 1.95 5.64
C GLU A 78 -8.42 3.26 6.38
N VAL A 79 -9.67 3.62 6.67
CA VAL A 79 -10.00 4.76 7.52
C VAL A 79 -10.67 4.23 8.78
N TYR A 80 -10.08 4.51 9.93
CA TYR A 80 -10.61 4.16 11.24
C TYR A 80 -11.14 5.40 11.95
N SER A 81 -12.18 5.21 12.75
CA SER A 81 -12.66 6.23 13.69
C SER A 81 -13.00 5.58 15.02
N ARG A 82 -12.84 6.33 16.11
CA ARG A 82 -13.37 5.94 17.42
C ARG A 82 -14.84 6.33 17.59
N ALA A 83 -15.37 7.16 16.69
CA ALA A 83 -16.72 7.66 16.77
C ALA A 83 -17.74 6.54 16.54
N SER A 84 -18.77 6.51 17.39
CA SER A 84 -19.89 5.57 17.19
C SER A 84 -20.68 5.91 15.92
N PHE A 85 -21.49 4.98 15.42
CA PHE A 85 -22.39 5.28 14.29
C PHE A 85 -23.32 6.47 14.59
N LEU A 86 -23.88 6.51 15.80
CA LEU A 86 -24.80 7.57 16.24
C LEU A 86 -24.09 8.94 16.33
N GLU A 87 -22.86 8.96 16.83
CA GLU A 87 -22.03 10.17 16.88
C GLU A 87 -21.73 10.70 15.47
N ARG A 88 -21.40 9.81 14.53
CA ARG A 88 -21.18 10.16 13.11
C ARG A 88 -22.43 10.76 12.46
N LEU A 89 -23.62 10.28 12.81
CA LEU A 89 -24.88 10.84 12.32
C LEU A 89 -25.18 12.22 12.91
N LEU A 90 -24.89 12.43 14.20
CA LEU A 90 -25.20 13.68 14.90
C LEU A 90 -24.23 14.81 14.55
N VAL A 91 -22.94 14.50 14.44
CA VAL A 91 -21.87 15.48 14.25
C VAL A 91 -21.48 15.62 12.77
N GLY A 92 -21.85 14.64 11.94
CA GLY A 92 -21.43 14.55 10.55
C GLY A 92 -20.04 13.92 10.40
N GLN A 93 -19.75 13.39 9.21
CA GLN A 93 -18.47 12.72 8.95
C GLN A 93 -17.29 13.70 8.90
N ASP A 94 -17.50 14.96 8.52
CA ASP A 94 -16.37 15.88 8.29
C ASP A 94 -15.64 16.29 9.57
N GLU A 95 -16.33 16.26 10.71
CA GLU A 95 -15.82 16.71 12.00
C GLU A 95 -15.31 15.57 12.89
N ILE A 96 -15.54 14.30 12.50
CA ILE A 96 -15.09 13.16 13.30
C ILE A 96 -13.57 12.98 13.18
N GLU A 97 -12.95 12.60 14.29
CA GLU A 97 -11.54 12.24 14.31
C GLU A 97 -11.35 10.87 13.66
N VAL A 98 -10.38 10.81 12.74
CA VAL A 98 -10.07 9.62 11.98
C VAL A 98 -8.56 9.36 11.91
N GLN A 99 -8.25 8.09 11.70
CA GLN A 99 -6.92 7.60 11.33
C GLN A 99 -7.02 6.95 9.96
N LEU A 100 -6.41 7.55 8.95
CA LEU A 100 -6.17 6.91 7.67
C LEU A 100 -4.88 6.09 7.77
N VAL A 101 -4.90 4.86 7.28
CA VAL A 101 -3.75 3.94 7.21
C VAL A 101 -3.59 3.45 5.78
N ILE A 102 -2.37 3.49 5.28
CA ILE A 102 -1.97 2.93 3.99
C ILE A 102 -0.90 1.88 4.24
N ARG A 103 -1.09 0.68 3.71
CA ARG A 103 -0.20 -0.46 3.96
C ARG A 103 -0.14 -1.41 2.78
N ILE A 104 0.83 -2.32 2.80
CA ILE A 104 0.96 -3.38 1.79
C ILE A 104 -0.14 -4.42 1.98
N SER A 105 -0.84 -4.79 0.89
CA SER A 105 -2.00 -5.68 0.91
C SER A 105 -1.73 -7.05 1.53
N ARG A 106 -0.53 -7.61 1.40
CA ARG A 106 -0.20 -8.91 2.01
C ARG A 106 -0.30 -9.01 3.53
N THR A 107 -0.27 -7.88 4.24
CA THR A 107 -0.52 -7.86 5.68
C THR A 107 -2.01 -8.03 6.01
N TRP A 108 -2.87 -8.13 4.99
CA TRP A 108 -4.30 -8.32 5.10
C TRP A 108 -4.66 -9.78 4.80
N ASP A 109 -5.32 -10.40 5.77
CA ASP A 109 -6.01 -11.67 5.61
C ASP A 109 -7.51 -11.37 5.73
N GLY A 110 -8.22 -11.38 4.60
CA GLY A 110 -9.65 -11.08 4.55
C GLY A 110 -10.51 -12.01 5.41
N ARG A 111 -10.05 -13.24 5.68
CA ARG A 111 -10.75 -14.20 6.55
C ARG A 111 -10.55 -13.91 8.04
N LYS A 112 -9.43 -13.27 8.42
CA LYS A 112 -9.16 -12.85 9.81
C LYS A 112 -9.88 -11.54 10.19
N ASP A 113 -10.29 -10.76 9.20
CA ASP A 113 -10.90 -9.44 9.42
C ASP A 113 -12.36 -9.51 9.90
N GLU A 114 -13.07 -10.60 9.60
CA GLU A 114 -14.47 -10.79 10.04
C GLU A 114 -14.60 -10.75 11.58
N ASN A 115 -13.58 -11.27 12.27
CA ASN A 115 -13.46 -11.33 13.73
C ASN A 115 -12.53 -10.25 14.30
N SER A 116 -12.01 -9.34 13.48
CA SER A 116 -11.21 -8.23 13.96
C SER A 116 -12.08 -7.30 14.81
N GLN A 117 -11.59 -6.96 16.00
CA GLN A 117 -12.19 -5.89 16.82
C GLN A 117 -12.04 -4.51 16.16
N PHE A 118 -11.20 -4.41 15.12
CA PHE A 118 -10.80 -3.17 14.48
C PHE A 118 -11.37 -3.11 13.06
N LYS A 119 -12.67 -2.85 12.96
CA LYS A 119 -13.34 -2.70 11.67
C LYS A 119 -13.13 -1.27 11.14
N PRO A 120 -12.47 -1.10 9.99
CA PRO A 120 -12.35 0.22 9.39
C PRO A 120 -13.73 0.73 8.97
N MET A 121 -13.91 2.04 9.07
CA MET A 121 -15.08 2.74 8.55
C MET A 121 -15.15 2.64 7.02
N LEU A 122 -14.02 2.87 6.35
CA LEU A 122 -13.86 2.77 4.90
C LEU A 122 -12.65 1.89 4.59
N LYS A 123 -12.75 1.05 3.57
CA LYS A 123 -11.66 0.17 3.14
C LYS A 123 -11.61 0.05 1.62
N ALA A 124 -10.41 0.18 1.06
CA ALA A 124 -10.18 0.01 -0.37
C ALA A 124 -8.87 -0.76 -0.65
N LEU A 125 -8.87 -1.53 -1.74
CA LEU A 125 -7.67 -2.07 -2.37
C LEU A 125 -7.33 -1.20 -3.58
N VAL A 126 -6.08 -0.75 -3.65
CA VAL A 126 -5.59 0.17 -4.68
C VAL A 126 -4.24 -0.30 -5.23
N PRO A 127 -3.91 -0.01 -6.50
CA PRO A 127 -2.61 -0.37 -7.05
C PRO A 127 -1.47 0.45 -6.43
N SER A 128 -0.28 -0.13 -6.30
CA SER A 128 0.94 0.64 -6.00
C SER A 128 1.25 1.63 -7.12
N GLY A 129 1.73 2.82 -6.74
CA GLY A 129 1.92 3.95 -7.66
C GLY A 129 0.72 4.91 -7.72
N ILE A 130 -0.33 4.64 -6.93
CA ILE A 130 -1.44 5.57 -6.72
C ILE A 130 -0.96 6.85 -6.01
N THR A 131 -1.57 7.97 -6.34
CA THR A 131 -1.34 9.27 -5.69
C THR A 131 -2.31 9.51 -4.54
N LEU A 132 -1.97 10.39 -3.60
CA LEU A 132 -2.89 10.74 -2.49
C LEU A 132 -4.23 11.34 -2.97
N PRO A 133 -4.31 12.21 -4.00
CA PRO A 133 -5.60 12.70 -4.49
C PRO A 133 -6.46 11.56 -5.07
N GLU A 134 -5.85 10.60 -5.77
CA GLU A 134 -6.58 9.42 -6.24
C GLU A 134 -7.08 8.55 -5.08
N ILE A 135 -6.32 8.43 -3.98
CA ILE A 135 -6.80 7.75 -2.78
C ILE A 135 -8.04 8.45 -2.22
N ARG A 136 -8.05 9.79 -2.16
CA ARG A 136 -9.24 10.56 -1.74
C ARG A 136 -10.45 10.24 -2.62
N ASP A 137 -10.27 10.22 -3.94
CA ASP A 137 -11.35 9.91 -4.89
C ASP A 137 -11.82 8.46 -4.82
N VAL A 138 -10.92 7.52 -4.52
CA VAL A 138 -11.28 6.13 -4.21
C VAL A 138 -12.14 6.10 -2.93
N LEU A 139 -11.69 6.73 -1.85
CA LEU A 139 -12.39 6.72 -0.55
C LEU A 139 -13.79 7.33 -0.63
N ARG A 140 -14.01 8.34 -1.47
CA ARG A 140 -15.35 8.92 -1.73
C ARG A 140 -16.35 7.93 -2.33
N ARG A 141 -15.87 6.89 -3.01
CA ARG A 141 -16.69 5.84 -3.63
C ARG A 141 -16.89 4.63 -2.72
N VAL A 142 -16.21 4.58 -1.58
CA VAL A 142 -16.30 3.44 -0.65
C VAL A 142 -17.58 3.57 0.18
N GLU A 143 -18.40 2.54 0.16
CA GLU A 143 -19.54 2.43 1.08
C GLU A 143 -19.07 1.86 2.43
N PRO A 144 -19.61 2.35 3.57
CA PRO A 144 -19.27 1.81 4.88
C PRO A 144 -19.52 0.31 4.99
N GLY A 145 -18.51 -0.44 5.44
CA GLY A 145 -18.59 -1.90 5.60
C GLY A 145 -18.35 -2.70 4.31
N VAL A 146 -18.13 -2.03 3.17
CA VAL A 146 -17.78 -2.67 1.90
C VAL A 146 -16.30 -2.42 1.60
N VAL A 147 -15.63 -3.44 1.04
CA VAL A 147 -14.26 -3.29 0.51
C VAL A 147 -14.35 -2.96 -0.97
N LEU A 148 -13.89 -1.77 -1.35
CA LEU A 148 -13.81 -1.38 -2.76
C LEU A 148 -12.48 -1.87 -3.35
N ASP A 149 -12.53 -2.80 -4.29
CA ASP A 149 -11.35 -3.26 -5.03
C ASP A 149 -11.18 -2.49 -6.34
N THR A 150 -10.18 -1.60 -6.38
CA THR A 150 -9.85 -0.80 -7.57
C THR A 150 -8.63 -1.33 -8.33
N THR A 151 -8.03 -2.44 -7.89
CA THR A 151 -6.88 -3.05 -8.58
C THR A 151 -7.23 -3.50 -10.01
N ARG A 152 -8.52 -3.73 -10.27
CA ARG A 152 -9.07 -4.10 -11.59
C ARG A 152 -9.50 -2.90 -12.44
N ASP A 153 -9.43 -1.68 -11.90
CA ASP A 153 -9.70 -0.46 -12.66
C ASP A 153 -8.52 -0.21 -13.62
N LYS A 154 -8.74 -0.52 -14.90
CA LYS A 154 -7.71 -0.38 -15.94
C LYS A 154 -7.19 1.05 -16.06
N GLY A 155 -8.03 2.06 -15.83
CA GLY A 155 -7.64 3.47 -15.93
C GLY A 155 -6.63 3.82 -14.84
N LEU A 156 -7.01 3.53 -13.59
CA LEU A 156 -6.18 3.78 -12.42
C LEU A 156 -4.89 2.96 -12.45
N PHE A 157 -4.99 1.68 -12.81
CA PHE A 157 -3.83 0.78 -12.91
C PHE A 157 -2.83 1.24 -13.97
N ASN A 158 -3.30 1.59 -15.18
CA ASN A 158 -2.42 2.07 -16.25
C ASN A 158 -1.75 3.40 -15.89
N ALA A 159 -2.47 4.30 -15.23
CA ALA A 159 -1.92 5.57 -14.76
C ALA A 159 -0.81 5.34 -13.72
N ALA A 160 -1.07 4.48 -12.73
CA ALA A 160 -0.08 4.11 -11.72
C ALA A 160 1.17 3.44 -12.35
N LEU A 161 0.97 2.48 -13.25
CA LEU A 161 2.07 1.79 -13.94
C LEU A 161 2.94 2.75 -14.77
N SER A 162 2.31 3.70 -15.48
CA SER A 162 3.01 4.73 -16.27
C SER A 162 3.93 5.59 -15.40
N ARG A 163 3.46 6.01 -14.21
CA ARG A 163 4.27 6.80 -13.27
C ARG A 163 5.45 6.01 -12.72
N VAL A 164 5.20 4.78 -12.29
CA VAL A 164 6.25 3.90 -11.75
C VAL A 164 7.34 3.67 -12.81
N THR A 165 6.94 3.39 -14.05
CA THR A 165 7.87 3.17 -15.17
C THR A 165 8.70 4.41 -15.47
N THR A 166 8.05 5.57 -15.59
CA THR A 166 8.72 6.86 -15.86
C THR A 166 9.77 7.17 -14.80
N ARG A 167 9.44 6.91 -13.54
CA ARG A 167 10.35 7.15 -12.41
C ARG A 167 11.55 6.21 -12.41
N CYS A 168 11.34 4.91 -12.65
CA CYS A 168 12.44 3.95 -12.78
C CYS A 168 13.38 4.32 -13.92
N SER A 169 12.84 4.80 -15.04
CA SER A 169 13.66 5.30 -16.16
C SER A 169 14.47 6.55 -15.79
N ALA A 170 13.88 7.51 -15.07
CA ALA A 170 14.55 8.73 -14.63
C ALA A 170 15.68 8.47 -13.61
N MET A 171 15.51 7.48 -12.71
CA MET A 171 16.57 7.08 -11.78
C MET A 171 17.71 6.30 -12.46
N SER A 172 17.42 5.61 -13.57
CA SER A 172 18.43 4.91 -14.37
C SER A 172 19.22 5.84 -15.30
N SER A 173 18.76 7.08 -15.50
CA SER A 173 19.35 8.05 -16.44
C SER A 173 20.20 9.13 -15.76
N ASN A 174 20.79 8.85 -14.60
CA ASN A 174 21.93 9.63 -14.08
C ASN A 174 23.24 8.95 -14.49
N PRO A 175 23.90 9.37 -15.59
CA PRO A 175 25.30 9.07 -15.82
C PRO A 175 26.13 10.20 -15.21
N ASP A 176 26.81 9.93 -14.08
CA ASP A 176 28.03 10.60 -13.60
C ASP A 176 28.36 9.91 -12.25
N GLU A 177 29.52 9.32 -11.99
CA GLU A 177 30.88 9.77 -12.29
C GLU A 177 31.86 8.61 -12.59
N HIS A 178 32.76 8.88 -13.53
CA HIS A 178 34.14 8.39 -13.69
C HIS A 178 34.62 7.14 -12.92
N PHE A 179 34.82 6.05 -13.66
CA PHE A 179 35.93 5.12 -13.40
C PHE A 179 36.79 5.03 -14.66
N ASP A 180 37.86 5.81 -14.66
CA ASP A 180 38.96 5.70 -15.61
C ASP A 180 40.00 4.75 -14.99
N GLN A 181 40.22 3.59 -15.62
CA GLN A 181 41.52 2.89 -15.66
C GLN A 181 41.44 1.57 -16.48
N GLY A 182 41.87 1.66 -17.74
CA GLY A 182 42.92 0.82 -18.33
C GLY A 182 42.73 -0.69 -18.52
N GLY A 183 42.73 -1.13 -19.79
CA GLY A 183 43.48 -2.35 -20.18
C GLY A 183 42.77 -3.38 -21.08
N HIS A 184 42.94 -3.22 -22.40
CA HIS A 184 43.05 -4.26 -23.45
C HIS A 184 41.95 -5.34 -23.69
N GLY A 185 41.31 -5.25 -24.86
CA GLY A 185 41.35 -6.37 -25.83
C GLY A 185 40.03 -6.98 -26.35
N CYS A 186 39.78 -6.79 -27.66
CA CYS A 186 39.02 -7.63 -28.61
C CYS A 186 37.48 -7.58 -28.71
N LEU A 187 37.03 -6.77 -29.68
CA LEU A 187 36.13 -7.09 -30.82
C LEU A 187 34.94 -8.03 -30.59
N LEU A 188 33.72 -7.47 -30.59
CA LEU A 188 32.76 -7.54 -31.71
C LEU A 188 31.48 -6.75 -31.34
N SER A 189 31.27 -5.63 -32.02
CA SER A 189 29.94 -5.05 -32.25
C SER A 189 29.57 -5.33 -33.71
N PRO A 190 28.30 -5.62 -34.00
CA PRO A 190 27.38 -4.51 -34.21
C PRO A 190 26.03 -4.71 -33.51
N SER A 191 25.58 -3.66 -32.82
CA SER A 191 24.15 -3.38 -32.66
C SER A 191 23.63 -2.74 -33.96
N PRO A 192 22.34 -2.88 -34.32
CA PRO A 192 21.38 -1.93 -33.77
C PRO A 192 19.97 -2.48 -33.45
N ARG A 193 19.44 -1.99 -32.32
CA ARG A 193 18.07 -1.47 -32.14
C ARG A 193 16.88 -2.44 -32.21
N ARG A 194 16.47 -2.92 -31.03
CA ARG A 194 15.10 -2.76 -30.46
C ARG A 194 15.14 -3.20 -29.00
N GLY A 195 15.58 -2.31 -28.12
CA GLY A 195 15.34 -2.43 -26.68
C GLY A 195 13.88 -2.10 -26.38
N GLY A 196 12.96 -2.92 -26.90
CA GLY A 196 11.61 -2.96 -26.36
C GLY A 196 11.70 -3.73 -25.06
N LEU A 197 11.41 -3.06 -23.94
CA LEU A 197 11.13 -3.73 -22.68
C LEU A 197 10.04 -4.79 -22.96
N ARG A 198 10.44 -6.05 -23.06
CA ARG A 198 9.49 -7.17 -23.01
C ARG A 198 8.94 -7.13 -21.59
N LEU A 199 7.70 -6.65 -21.45
CA LEU A 199 6.88 -7.05 -20.31
C LEU A 199 6.99 -8.58 -20.22
N PRO A 200 7.34 -9.17 -19.06
CA PRO A 200 7.46 -10.61 -18.97
C PRO A 200 6.13 -11.22 -19.39
N ALA A 201 6.17 -12.08 -20.41
CA ALA A 201 5.02 -12.84 -20.82
C ALA A 201 4.58 -13.68 -19.62
N TYR A 202 3.34 -13.49 -19.18
CA TYR A 202 2.76 -14.29 -18.12
C TYR A 202 2.60 -15.72 -18.64
N GLU A 203 3.18 -16.69 -17.94
CA GLU A 203 2.67 -18.06 -18.00
C GLU A 203 1.59 -18.19 -16.95
N VAL A 204 0.37 -18.48 -17.40
CA VAL A 204 -0.73 -18.86 -16.50
C VAL A 204 -0.37 -20.22 -15.93
N SER A 205 0.12 -20.25 -14.69
CA SER A 205 0.29 -21.54 -14.00
C SER A 205 -1.10 -22.12 -13.74
N ALA A 206 -1.34 -23.32 -14.26
CA ALA A 206 -2.56 -24.10 -14.02
C ALA A 206 -2.54 -24.81 -12.66
N GLU A 207 -1.46 -24.67 -11.89
CA GLU A 207 -1.33 -25.30 -10.58
C GLU A 207 -2.12 -24.52 -9.53
N LEU A 208 -3.06 -25.22 -8.90
CA LEU A 208 -3.77 -24.73 -7.73
C LEU A 208 -2.77 -24.54 -6.58
N PRO A 209 -2.92 -23.48 -5.76
CA PRO A 209 -2.06 -23.27 -4.60
C PRO A 209 -2.16 -24.48 -3.64
N PRO A 210 -1.08 -24.81 -2.91
CA PRO A 210 -1.04 -25.96 -2.03
C PRO A 210 -2.18 -25.89 -1.00
N GLU A 211 -2.88 -27.01 -0.82
CA GLU A 211 -3.92 -27.14 0.19
C GLU A 211 -3.30 -27.03 1.58
N TYR A 212 -3.77 -26.05 2.35
CA TYR A 212 -3.45 -25.95 3.77
C TYR A 212 -4.26 -26.99 4.52
N SER A 213 -3.59 -28.03 5.01
CA SER A 213 -4.15 -29.02 5.91
C SER A 213 -4.73 -28.32 7.13
N SER A 214 -6.06 -28.34 7.26
CA SER A 214 -6.74 -27.98 8.49
C SER A 214 -6.48 -29.09 9.51
N ASP A 215 -5.45 -28.94 10.33
CA ASP A 215 -5.31 -29.73 11.56
C ASP A 215 -6.38 -29.29 12.56
N THR A 216 -7.60 -29.75 12.31
CA THR A 216 -8.58 -30.03 13.35
C THR A 216 -8.14 -31.33 14.02
N THR A 217 -7.59 -31.25 15.22
CA THR A 217 -7.66 -32.35 16.19
C THR A 217 -8.87 -32.12 17.09
N PRO A 218 -9.92 -32.98 17.01
CA PRO A 218 -10.99 -33.00 17.98
C PRO A 218 -10.72 -34.04 19.09
N HIS A 219 -11.29 -33.75 20.26
CA HIS A 219 -11.62 -34.64 21.38
C HIS A 219 -10.52 -35.35 22.19
N GLY A 220 -10.54 -35.06 23.50
CA GLY A 220 -10.20 -36.01 24.56
C GLY A 220 -11.10 -35.74 25.77
N ASP A 221 -12.13 -36.58 25.93
CA ASP A 221 -13.05 -36.58 27.07
C ASP A 221 -12.35 -36.81 28.43
N MET A 222 -13.03 -36.35 29.49
CA MET A 222 -12.71 -36.55 30.91
C MET A 222 -12.62 -38.05 31.30
N PRO A 223 -12.06 -38.36 32.48
CA PRO A 223 -12.97 -38.76 33.58
C PRO A 223 -12.49 -38.45 35.01
N GLY A 224 -13.45 -38.44 35.94
CA GLY A 224 -13.25 -38.84 37.35
C GLY A 224 -13.32 -37.74 38.39
#